data_AF-A0A9P4X581-F1
#
_entry.id   AF-A0A9P4X581-F1
#
_cell.length_a   1.000
_cell.length_b   1.000
_cell.length_c   1.000
_cell.angle_alpha   90.00
_cell.angle_beta   90.00
_cell.angle_gamma   90.00
#
_symmetry.space_group_name_H-M   'P 1'
#
loop_
_entity.id
_entity.type
_entity.pdbx_description
1 polymer ?
#
loop_
_entity_poly.entity_id
_entity_poly.type
_entity_poly.pdbx_seq_one_letter_code
_entity_poly.pdbx_strand_id
1 'polypeptide(L)'
;MSWKLTKKLKDTHLGPLSAFSRSPSTSTITDKDEKGTSPGATTPTSESATGAADDLTQAPVIKKPGILVVTIHEGQGFSLPEQHRNAFASSHQSSRSSGSVLSGSVRPDSNGARPHSSGGGFGSIPTNHGRISGKYMPYALIDFDKVQVFVNSVEGNPENPLWAGSNTQYKFDVSRVTELVIHLYMRNPAAPPGSGRSQDIFLGVARINPRFEERQPAAEDSKASKKDREKATDAQRQKGEGHAGVDWVDIQYGTGKIKVGVEFVETRAGKLKIEDFELLKVVGKGSFGKVMQVRKKDTSRIYALKTIRKAHIISRSEVAHTLAERSVLAQINNPFIVPLKFSFQSPEKLYFVLAFVNGGELFHHLQKEHRFDVNRARFYTAELLCALECLHGFSVIYRDLKPENILLDYQGHIALCDFGLCKLDMKDEDRTNTFCGTPEYLAPELLLGQGYNKTVDWWTLGVLLYEMLTGLPPFYDENTNEMYRKILSDPLNFPSHEIVPPAARDLLTKLLNRDPKKRLGANGSSEIKSHEFFHGIDWRKLLQRKYEPTFKPSVTDAMDTANFDQEFTSEAPQDSYVDGPLLSQTMQDQFQGFSYNRPIAGLGDAGGSLRDPSFVGSLNNP
;
A
#
# COMPACT_ATOMS: atom_id res chain seq x y z
N MET A 1 22.22 2.05 27.65
CA MET A 1 22.68 0.80 26.98
C MET A 1 21.85 0.45 25.74
N SER A 2 20.56 0.76 25.69
CA SER A 2 19.65 0.49 24.55
C SER A 2 20.07 1.10 23.19
N TRP A 3 20.51 2.37 23.11
CA TRP A 3 20.89 2.99 21.82
C TRP A 3 22.05 2.25 21.10
N LYS A 4 23.07 1.78 21.84
CA LYS A 4 24.21 1.06 21.26
C LYS A 4 23.83 -0.34 20.76
N LEU A 5 22.79 -0.94 21.35
CA LEU A 5 22.26 -2.25 20.97
C LEU A 5 21.51 -2.17 19.64
N THR A 6 20.65 -1.15 19.49
CA THR A 6 19.88 -0.87 18.27
C THR A 6 20.76 -0.52 17.06
N LYS A 7 21.81 0.28 17.24
CA LYS A 7 22.72 0.63 16.14
C LYS A 7 23.45 -0.61 15.61
N LYS A 8 23.83 -1.53 16.50
CA LYS A 8 24.44 -2.81 16.13
C LYS A 8 23.46 -3.77 15.42
N LEU A 9 22.19 -3.80 15.81
CA LEU A 9 21.13 -4.52 15.08
C LEU A 9 21.09 -4.06 13.61
N LYS A 10 21.03 -2.75 13.37
CA LYS A 10 21.09 -2.18 12.02
C LYS A 10 22.35 -2.58 11.23
N ASP A 11 23.52 -2.57 11.87
CA ASP A 11 24.78 -2.98 11.26
C ASP A 11 24.82 -4.48 10.93
N THR A 12 24.04 -5.32 11.62
CA THR A 12 23.91 -6.77 11.33
C THR A 12 22.96 -7.05 10.16
N HIS A 13 21.95 -6.21 9.93
CA HIS A 13 21.05 -6.33 8.76
C HIS A 13 21.70 -5.93 7.42
N LEU A 14 22.84 -5.22 7.44
CA LEU A 14 23.59 -4.78 6.24
C LEU A 14 24.78 -5.69 5.90
N GLY A 15 25.05 -6.73 6.70
CA GLY A 15 26.15 -7.67 6.47
C GLY A 15 25.81 -8.72 5.40
N PRO A 16 26.72 -9.04 4.46
CA PRO A 16 26.53 -10.18 3.58
C PRO A 16 26.58 -11.47 4.40
N LEU A 17 25.50 -12.26 4.37
CA LEU A 17 25.55 -13.66 4.81
C LEU A 17 26.63 -14.37 3.98
N SER A 18 27.66 -14.86 4.66
CA SER A 18 28.79 -15.56 4.07
C SER A 18 28.34 -16.83 3.32
N ALA A 19 28.92 -17.05 2.14
CA ALA A 19 28.64 -18.18 1.29
C ALA A 19 29.17 -19.48 1.92
N PHE A 20 28.28 -20.41 2.29
CA PHE A 20 28.66 -21.80 2.53
C PHE A 20 28.64 -22.57 1.21
N SER A 21 29.80 -23.07 0.83
CA SER A 21 30.07 -23.87 -0.36
C SER A 21 29.25 -25.17 -0.38
N ARG A 22 28.54 -25.44 -1.48
CA ARG A 22 27.93 -26.74 -1.77
C ARG A 22 28.96 -27.66 -2.43
N SER A 23 29.18 -28.85 -1.86
CA SER A 23 29.79 -29.99 -2.56
C SER A 23 28.67 -30.82 -3.21
N PRO A 24 28.76 -31.19 -4.51
CA PRO A 24 27.75 -32.03 -5.14
C PRO A 24 28.02 -33.50 -4.85
N SER A 25 27.04 -34.21 -4.28
CA SER A 25 27.02 -35.67 -4.20
C SER A 25 26.10 -36.22 -5.28
N THR A 26 26.73 -36.83 -6.29
CA THR A 26 26.08 -37.54 -7.41
C THR A 26 25.35 -38.78 -6.89
N SER A 27 24.07 -38.95 -7.25
CA SER A 27 23.34 -40.22 -7.08
C SER A 27 22.97 -40.76 -8.45
N THR A 28 23.61 -41.86 -8.80
CA THR A 28 23.37 -42.66 -10.01
C THR A 28 22.09 -43.47 -9.82
N ILE A 29 21.10 -43.33 -10.71
CA ILE A 29 19.98 -44.27 -10.83
C ILE A 29 19.98 -44.82 -12.26
N THR A 30 20.05 -46.13 -12.33
CA THR A 30 20.08 -46.97 -13.53
C THR A 30 18.70 -47.11 -14.15
N ASP A 31 18.64 -46.98 -15.48
CA ASP A 31 17.50 -47.31 -16.33
C ASP A 31 17.13 -48.80 -16.27
N LYS A 32 15.82 -49.08 -16.32
CA LYS A 32 15.30 -50.31 -16.92
C LYS A 32 13.94 -50.03 -17.58
N ASP A 33 13.94 -50.24 -18.88
CA ASP A 33 12.80 -50.30 -19.79
C ASP A 33 11.67 -51.22 -19.30
N GLU A 34 10.42 -50.84 -19.59
CA GLU A 34 9.47 -51.79 -20.17
C GLU A 34 8.41 -51.08 -21.05
N LYS A 35 8.28 -51.61 -22.27
CA LYS A 35 7.37 -51.19 -23.35
C LYS A 35 5.93 -51.61 -23.05
N GLY A 36 4.97 -50.74 -23.37
CA GLY A 36 3.54 -51.08 -23.40
C GLY A 36 2.72 -50.14 -24.30
N THR A 37 2.55 -50.59 -25.54
CA THR A 37 1.62 -50.17 -26.61
C THR A 37 0.32 -49.43 -26.23
N SER A 38 0.01 -48.40 -27.03
CA SER A 38 -1.33 -47.80 -27.25
C SER A 38 -2.23 -48.75 -28.06
N PRO A 39 -3.58 -48.56 -28.07
CA PRO A 39 -4.18 -47.72 -29.11
C PRO A 39 -5.49 -46.99 -28.72
N GLY A 40 -5.90 -46.04 -29.58
CA GLY A 40 -7.31 -45.95 -29.98
C GLY A 40 -8.13 -44.77 -29.47
N ALA A 41 -8.44 -43.86 -30.40
CA ALA A 41 -9.35 -42.73 -30.25
C ALA A 41 -10.82 -43.12 -29.98
N THR A 42 -11.60 -42.22 -29.37
CA THR A 42 -13.00 -41.96 -29.73
C THR A 42 -13.51 -40.67 -29.07
N THR A 43 -13.94 -39.72 -29.91
CA THR A 43 -14.88 -38.65 -29.56
C THR A 43 -16.29 -39.24 -29.37
N PRO A 44 -17.14 -38.59 -28.57
CA PRO A 44 -18.43 -38.23 -29.14
C PRO A 44 -18.91 -36.81 -28.77
N THR A 45 -19.77 -36.36 -29.67
CA THR A 45 -20.48 -35.09 -29.81
C THR A 45 -21.62 -34.88 -28.80
N SER A 46 -21.76 -33.61 -28.42
CA SER A 46 -22.97 -32.83 -28.06
C SER A 46 -24.29 -33.54 -27.72
N GLU A 47 -24.78 -33.30 -26.51
CA GLU A 47 -26.22 -33.10 -26.26
C GLU A 47 -26.46 -31.86 -25.38
N SER A 48 -27.34 -31.02 -25.87
CA SER A 48 -27.82 -29.77 -25.31
C SER A 48 -28.91 -30.02 -24.27
N ALA A 49 -28.70 -29.59 -23.03
CA ALA A 49 -29.74 -29.42 -22.02
C ALA A 49 -29.74 -27.98 -21.54
N THR A 50 -30.83 -27.29 -21.84
CA THR A 50 -31.17 -25.93 -21.46
C THR A 50 -31.45 -25.84 -19.96
N GLY A 51 -30.70 -24.99 -19.25
CA GLY A 51 -30.93 -24.64 -17.85
C GLY A 51 -30.30 -23.28 -17.56
N ALA A 52 -31.12 -22.35 -17.05
CA ALA A 52 -30.86 -20.92 -16.91
C ALA A 52 -29.49 -20.58 -16.30
N ALA A 53 -28.70 -19.78 -17.01
CA ALA A 53 -27.50 -19.15 -16.48
C ALA A 53 -27.92 -17.89 -15.69
N ASP A 54 -27.70 -17.91 -14.38
CA ASP A 54 -27.56 -16.70 -13.58
C ASP A 54 -26.28 -15.98 -14.02
N ASP A 55 -26.47 -14.79 -14.58
CA ASP A 55 -25.43 -13.92 -15.11
C ASP A 55 -24.66 -13.27 -13.94
N LEU A 56 -23.67 -14.00 -13.40
CA LEU A 56 -22.69 -13.44 -12.47
C LEU A 56 -21.74 -12.53 -13.27
N THR A 57 -22.04 -11.25 -13.28
CA THR A 57 -21.24 -10.19 -13.89
C THR A 57 -19.78 -10.25 -13.41
N GLN A 58 -18.86 -10.57 -14.33
CA GLN A 58 -17.42 -10.42 -14.14
C GLN A 58 -17.09 -8.99 -13.71
N ALA A 59 -16.25 -8.83 -12.68
CA ALA A 59 -15.70 -7.52 -12.31
C ALA A 59 -15.00 -6.88 -13.52
N PRO A 60 -15.10 -5.55 -13.70
CA PRO A 60 -14.59 -4.87 -14.90
C PRO A 60 -13.08 -5.09 -15.04
N VAL A 61 -12.68 -5.55 -16.23
CA VAL A 61 -11.28 -5.85 -16.58
C VAL A 61 -10.70 -4.70 -17.40
N ILE A 62 -9.55 -4.16 -16.99
CA ILE A 62 -8.81 -3.22 -17.85
C ILE A 62 -8.19 -4.00 -19.00
N LYS A 63 -8.61 -3.69 -20.23
CA LYS A 63 -8.13 -4.39 -21.43
C LYS A 63 -6.75 -3.91 -21.89
N LYS A 64 -6.34 -2.68 -21.54
CA LYS A 64 -5.10 -2.03 -21.99
C LYS A 64 -4.55 -1.02 -20.97
N PRO A 65 -3.23 -0.84 -20.86
CA PRO A 65 -2.66 0.19 -20.01
C PRO A 65 -3.09 1.60 -20.44
N GLY A 66 -3.21 2.49 -19.47
CA GLY A 66 -3.58 3.87 -19.74
C GLY A 66 -3.23 4.82 -18.61
N ILE A 67 -3.55 6.09 -18.85
CA ILE A 67 -3.40 7.18 -17.92
C ILE A 67 -4.80 7.67 -17.54
N LEU A 68 -5.05 7.74 -16.24
CA LEU A 68 -6.21 8.42 -15.70
C LEU A 68 -5.88 9.90 -15.54
N VAL A 69 -6.59 10.76 -16.24
CA VAL A 69 -6.48 12.21 -16.19
C VAL A 69 -7.57 12.75 -15.27
N VAL A 70 -7.17 13.41 -14.19
CA VAL A 70 -8.07 13.98 -13.19
C VAL A 70 -7.94 15.50 -13.18
N THR A 71 -9.07 16.21 -13.13
CA THR A 71 -9.14 17.68 -12.98
C THR A 71 -10.09 18.02 -11.84
N ILE A 72 -9.77 19.03 -11.04
CA ILE A 72 -10.64 19.52 -9.97
C ILE A 72 -11.04 20.95 -10.30
N HIS A 73 -12.35 21.23 -10.29
CA HIS A 73 -12.90 22.50 -10.76
C HIS A 73 -13.33 23.40 -9.61
N GLU A 74 -14.34 22.98 -8.85
CA GLU A 74 -14.98 23.81 -7.83
C GLU A 74 -15.63 22.97 -6.75
N GLY A 75 -15.68 23.51 -5.53
CA GLY A 75 -16.41 22.96 -4.39
C GLY A 75 -17.59 23.85 -4.06
N GLN A 76 -18.65 23.26 -3.51
CA GLN A 76 -19.84 24.02 -3.11
C GLN A 76 -20.37 23.51 -1.76
N GLY A 77 -20.64 24.44 -0.85
CA GLY A 77 -21.36 24.18 0.40
C GLY A 77 -20.55 23.41 1.44
N PHE A 78 -19.24 23.61 1.50
CA PHE A 78 -18.42 23.03 2.56
C PHE A 78 -18.70 23.71 3.90
N SER A 79 -18.47 23.00 4.99
CA SER A 79 -18.57 23.55 6.34
C SER A 79 -17.52 22.94 7.25
N LEU A 80 -17.10 23.71 8.26
CA LEU A 80 -16.26 23.19 9.32
C LEU A 80 -16.99 22.12 10.14
N PRO A 81 -16.33 21.00 10.46
CA PRO A 81 -16.83 20.06 11.46
C PRO A 81 -17.11 20.76 12.78
N GLU A 82 -18.13 20.31 13.51
CA GLU A 82 -18.63 20.97 14.72
C GLU A 82 -17.53 21.18 15.77
N GLN A 83 -16.68 20.17 15.96
CA GLN A 83 -15.52 20.21 16.87
C GLN A 83 -14.48 21.30 16.54
N HIS A 84 -14.44 21.77 15.28
CA HIS A 84 -13.48 22.77 14.82
C HIS A 84 -14.11 24.13 14.47
N ARG A 85 -15.40 24.36 14.74
CA ARG A 85 -16.06 25.65 14.47
C ARG A 85 -15.38 26.85 15.15
N ASN A 86 -14.78 26.62 16.32
CA ASN A 86 -14.07 27.65 17.08
C ASN A 86 -12.55 27.66 16.83
N ALA A 87 -12.03 26.79 15.94
CA ALA A 87 -10.59 26.64 15.74
C ALA A 87 -9.89 27.95 15.32
N PHE A 88 -10.62 28.84 14.63
CA PHE A 88 -10.09 30.12 14.16
C PHE A 88 -10.44 31.31 15.07
N ALA A 89 -11.32 31.13 16.06
CA ALA A 89 -11.74 32.19 16.97
C ALA A 89 -10.65 32.58 18.00
N SER A 90 -9.79 31.64 18.39
CA SER A 90 -8.75 31.85 19.41
C SER A 90 -7.55 32.66 18.90
N SER A 91 -7.32 32.74 17.59
CA SER A 91 -6.24 33.56 17.00
C SER A 91 -6.48 35.07 17.15
N HIS A 92 -7.67 35.50 17.58
CA HIS A 92 -8.02 36.91 17.73
C HIS A 92 -7.59 37.53 19.07
N GLN A 93 -7.21 36.74 20.09
CA GLN A 93 -6.82 37.29 21.39
C GLN A 93 -5.33 37.66 21.49
N SER A 94 -4.47 37.07 20.66
CA SER A 94 -3.00 37.26 20.75
C SER A 94 -2.47 38.49 19.99
N SER A 95 -3.32 39.25 19.29
CA SER A 95 -2.90 40.45 18.53
C SER A 95 -3.31 41.80 19.14
N ARG A 96 -3.86 41.82 20.37
CA ARG A 96 -4.12 43.08 21.10
C ARG A 96 -3.04 43.33 22.15
N SER A 97 -1.86 43.72 21.70
CA SER A 97 -0.82 44.28 22.58
C SER A 97 -1.27 45.63 23.15
N SER A 98 -1.16 45.74 24.47
CA SER A 98 -1.15 46.92 25.33
C SER A 98 -1.13 48.29 24.63
N GLY A 99 -2.27 48.99 24.68
CA GLY A 99 -2.38 50.42 24.42
C GLY A 99 -3.39 51.02 25.39
N SER A 100 -2.89 51.65 26.44
CA SER A 100 -3.68 52.41 27.41
C SER A 100 -4.23 53.67 26.75
N VAL A 101 -5.56 53.83 26.66
CA VAL A 101 -6.21 55.16 26.66
C VAL A 101 -7.64 55.10 27.25
N LEU A 102 -7.83 56.03 28.18
CA LEU A 102 -8.97 56.60 28.90
C LEU A 102 -10.42 56.46 28.38
N SER A 103 -11.30 56.44 29.39
CA SER A 103 -12.75 56.63 29.42
C SER A 103 -13.28 57.78 28.54
N GLY A 104 -14.39 57.55 27.83
CA GLY A 104 -15.12 58.60 27.11
C GLY A 104 -16.41 58.14 26.42
N SER A 105 -17.53 58.38 27.10
CA SER A 105 -18.89 58.73 26.63
C SER A 105 -19.58 58.01 25.46
N VAL A 106 -20.82 57.62 25.74
CA VAL A 106 -21.84 57.04 24.85
C VAL A 106 -22.38 58.08 23.86
N ARG A 107 -22.45 57.72 22.57
CA ARG A 107 -23.44 58.23 21.61
C ARG A 107 -23.92 57.07 20.72
N PRO A 108 -25.23 56.94 20.46
CA PRO A 108 -25.75 55.97 19.53
C PRO A 108 -25.73 56.58 18.12
N ASP A 109 -25.06 55.93 17.18
CA ASP A 109 -25.36 56.19 15.77
C ASP A 109 -25.42 54.90 14.96
N SER A 110 -26.45 54.92 14.13
CA SER A 110 -26.91 53.95 13.18
C SER A 110 -25.80 53.46 12.25
N ASN A 111 -25.59 52.14 12.18
CA ASN A 111 -24.99 51.55 10.99
C ASN A 111 -25.45 50.10 10.81
N GLY A 112 -26.03 49.85 9.64
CA GLY A 112 -26.65 48.60 9.26
C GLY A 112 -25.71 47.40 9.43
N ALA A 113 -26.09 46.50 10.32
CA ALA A 113 -25.55 45.16 10.35
C ALA A 113 -25.90 44.47 9.02
N ARG A 114 -24.93 44.39 8.10
CA ARG A 114 -24.97 43.37 7.05
C ARG A 114 -24.87 42.01 7.74
N PRO A 115 -25.87 41.13 7.63
CA PRO A 115 -25.76 39.80 8.18
C PRO A 115 -24.87 38.97 7.24
N HIS A 116 -23.57 38.84 7.57
CA HIS A 116 -22.79 37.72 7.04
C HIS A 116 -22.97 36.52 7.98
N SER A 117 -24.13 35.87 7.88
CA SER A 117 -24.28 34.51 8.40
C SER A 117 -23.62 33.55 7.41
N SER A 118 -22.31 33.35 7.51
CA SER A 118 -21.69 32.20 6.84
C SER A 118 -22.06 30.94 7.62
N GLY A 119 -23.11 30.26 7.17
CA GLY A 119 -23.63 29.04 7.80
C GLY A 119 -22.60 27.90 7.90
N GLY A 120 -21.51 27.97 7.13
CA GLY A 120 -20.42 26.99 7.12
C GLY A 120 -19.41 27.08 8.28
N GLY A 121 -19.54 28.03 9.21
CA GLY A 121 -18.65 28.15 10.38
C GLY A 121 -17.28 28.78 10.09
N PHE A 122 -17.06 29.31 8.89
CA PHE A 122 -15.79 29.92 8.46
C PHE A 122 -15.63 31.41 8.81
N GLY A 123 -16.63 32.03 9.47
CA GLY A 123 -16.65 33.47 9.74
C GLY A 123 -15.53 33.99 10.64
N SER A 124 -14.82 33.10 11.35
CA SER A 124 -13.71 33.44 12.25
C SER A 124 -12.32 33.32 11.60
N ILE A 125 -12.21 32.96 10.31
CA ILE A 125 -10.92 32.83 9.62
C ILE A 125 -10.28 34.23 9.44
N PRO A 126 -9.00 34.42 9.82
CA PRO A 126 -8.32 35.70 9.64
C PRO A 126 -8.29 36.17 8.19
N THR A 127 -8.75 37.40 7.95
CA THR A 127 -8.67 38.06 6.64
C THR A 127 -7.63 39.17 6.66
N ASN A 128 -6.84 39.29 5.60
CA ASN A 128 -6.01 40.47 5.35
C ASN A 128 -6.65 41.29 4.22
N HIS A 129 -6.99 42.56 4.47
CA HIS A 129 -7.77 43.41 3.56
C HIS A 129 -9.07 42.74 3.04
N GLY A 130 -9.77 42.00 3.92
CA GLY A 130 -11.00 41.29 3.57
C GLY A 130 -10.81 40.03 2.72
N ARG A 131 -9.56 39.65 2.38
CA ARG A 131 -9.24 38.39 1.71
C ARG A 131 -8.73 37.36 2.72
N ILE A 132 -9.28 36.16 2.67
CA ILE A 132 -8.80 35.02 3.45
C ILE A 132 -7.42 34.62 2.92
N SER A 133 -6.49 34.34 3.84
CA SER A 133 -5.17 33.82 3.44
C SER A 133 -5.32 32.49 2.73
N GLY A 134 -4.68 32.32 1.56
CA GLY A 134 -4.66 31.04 0.83
C GLY A 134 -4.17 29.86 1.66
N LYS A 135 -3.42 30.11 2.74
CA LYS A 135 -3.00 29.08 3.71
C LYS A 135 -4.19 28.36 4.38
N TYR A 136 -5.29 29.07 4.62
CA TYR A 136 -6.48 28.53 5.30
C TYR A 136 -7.60 28.21 4.31
N MET A 137 -7.28 28.12 3.02
CA MET A 137 -8.23 27.62 2.05
C MET A 137 -8.24 26.09 2.03
N PRO A 138 -9.39 25.45 1.73
CA PRO A 138 -9.45 24.02 1.52
C PRO A 138 -8.49 23.55 0.43
N TYR A 139 -7.83 22.43 0.67
CA TYR A 139 -7.04 21.74 -0.34
C TYR A 139 -7.53 20.29 -0.49
N ALA A 140 -7.33 19.74 -1.68
CA ALA A 140 -7.69 18.37 -2.01
C ALA A 140 -6.44 17.48 -2.01
N LEU A 141 -6.55 16.29 -1.45
CA LEU A 141 -5.60 15.20 -1.61
C LEU A 141 -6.24 14.14 -2.50
N ILE A 142 -5.75 14.06 -3.74
CA ILE A 142 -6.15 13.03 -4.69
C ILE A 142 -5.30 11.80 -4.42
N ASP A 143 -5.92 10.67 -4.11
CA ASP A 143 -5.29 9.35 -3.94
C ASP A 143 -5.86 8.40 -4.98
N PHE A 144 -4.97 7.85 -5.81
CA PHE A 144 -5.30 6.80 -6.77
C PHE A 144 -4.22 5.73 -6.73
N ASP A 145 -4.61 4.50 -6.40
CA ASP A 145 -3.70 3.35 -6.41
C ASP A 145 -2.42 3.62 -5.58
N LYS A 146 -2.57 4.21 -4.37
CA LYS A 146 -1.48 4.61 -3.45
C LYS A 146 -0.58 5.74 -3.98
N VAL A 147 -0.90 6.35 -5.13
CA VAL A 147 -0.21 7.52 -5.67
C VAL A 147 -1.02 8.75 -5.35
N GLN A 148 -0.36 9.74 -4.75
CA GLN A 148 -1.04 10.89 -4.17
C GLN A 148 -0.59 12.24 -4.73
N VAL A 149 -1.52 13.19 -4.72
CA VAL A 149 -1.29 14.57 -5.16
C VAL A 149 -2.06 15.54 -4.28
N PHE A 150 -1.33 16.51 -3.73
CA PHE A 150 -1.93 17.64 -3.02
C PHE A 150 -2.24 18.77 -4.00
N VAL A 151 -3.46 19.29 -3.91
CA VAL A 151 -4.03 20.27 -4.85
C VAL A 151 -4.66 21.40 -4.05
N ASN A 152 -3.95 22.53 -3.98
CA ASN A 152 -4.46 23.73 -3.32
C ASN A 152 -5.53 24.41 -4.19
N SER A 153 -6.56 24.96 -3.56
CA SER A 153 -7.46 25.90 -4.24
C SER A 153 -6.71 27.15 -4.69
N VAL A 154 -7.09 27.70 -5.83
CA VAL A 154 -6.49 28.91 -6.40
C VAL A 154 -7.26 30.15 -5.96
N GLU A 155 -8.60 30.07 -5.94
CA GLU A 155 -9.49 31.19 -5.63
C GLU A 155 -10.74 30.74 -4.86
N GLY A 156 -11.72 31.63 -4.72
CA GLY A 156 -13.00 31.37 -4.06
C GLY A 156 -13.00 31.70 -2.57
N ASN A 157 -13.84 31.01 -1.82
CA ASN A 157 -13.90 31.09 -0.37
C ASN A 157 -13.94 29.68 0.24
N PRO A 158 -13.69 29.51 1.55
CA PRO A 158 -13.63 28.17 2.14
C PRO A 158 -14.91 27.32 2.02
N GLU A 159 -16.08 27.94 1.87
CA GLU A 159 -17.36 27.26 1.63
C GLU A 159 -17.51 26.83 0.15
N ASN A 160 -16.94 27.61 -0.77
CA ASN A 160 -16.99 27.40 -2.22
C ASN A 160 -15.60 27.66 -2.85
N PRO A 161 -14.63 26.75 -2.64
CA PRO A 161 -13.28 26.91 -3.17
C PRO A 161 -13.25 26.66 -4.67
N LEU A 162 -12.38 27.39 -5.37
CA LEU A 162 -12.12 27.23 -6.80
C LEU A 162 -10.71 26.67 -7.02
N TRP A 163 -10.62 25.61 -7.81
CA TRP A 163 -9.36 25.03 -8.27
C TRP A 163 -9.07 25.40 -9.73
N ALA A 164 -7.89 25.04 -10.22
CA ALA A 164 -7.46 25.41 -11.57
C ALA A 164 -8.32 24.78 -12.70
N GLY A 165 -9.20 23.83 -12.40
CA GLY A 165 -10.10 23.21 -13.36
C GLY A 165 -9.34 22.54 -14.49
N SER A 166 -9.78 22.78 -15.73
CA SER A 166 -9.15 22.23 -16.94
C SER A 166 -7.73 22.74 -17.20
N ASN A 167 -7.30 23.83 -16.56
CA ASN A 167 -5.95 24.38 -16.75
C ASN A 167 -4.86 23.53 -16.08
N THR A 168 -5.24 22.63 -15.16
CA THR A 168 -4.29 21.75 -14.49
C THR A 168 -4.82 20.33 -14.45
N GLN A 169 -4.07 19.44 -15.08
CA GLN A 169 -4.40 18.03 -15.18
C GLN A 169 -3.47 17.19 -14.30
N TYR A 170 -4.05 16.24 -13.59
CA TYR A 170 -3.34 15.30 -12.74
C TYR A 170 -3.41 13.92 -13.36
N LYS A 171 -2.29 13.46 -13.91
CA LYS A 171 -2.18 12.18 -14.63
C LYS A 171 -1.78 11.06 -13.68
N PHE A 172 -2.46 9.93 -13.69
CA PHE A 172 -2.12 8.76 -12.88
C PHE A 172 -1.98 7.55 -13.78
N ASP A 173 -0.92 6.77 -13.57
CA ASP A 173 -0.76 5.53 -14.30
C ASP A 173 -1.75 4.48 -13.77
N VAL A 174 -2.50 3.85 -14.68
CA VAL A 174 -3.49 2.84 -14.31
C VAL A 174 -2.86 1.46 -14.36
N SER A 175 -2.57 0.91 -13.19
CA SER A 175 -2.06 -0.47 -13.05
C SER A 175 -3.17 -1.50 -12.78
N ARG A 176 -4.32 -1.06 -12.26
CA ARG A 176 -5.46 -1.89 -11.83
C ARG A 176 -6.74 -1.05 -11.73
N VAL A 177 -7.89 -1.72 -11.68
CA VAL A 177 -9.17 -1.07 -11.40
C VAL A 177 -9.23 -0.76 -9.91
N THR A 178 -9.33 0.51 -9.57
CA THR A 178 -9.48 0.98 -8.19
C THR A 178 -10.29 2.27 -8.15
N GLU A 179 -10.87 2.55 -6.99
CA GLU A 179 -11.48 3.85 -6.73
C GLU A 179 -10.42 4.97 -6.73
N LEU A 180 -10.84 6.14 -7.22
CA LEU A 180 -10.18 7.42 -7.04
C LEU A 180 -10.80 8.07 -5.79
N VAL A 181 -9.97 8.43 -4.82
CA VAL A 181 -10.41 9.02 -3.56
C VAL A 181 -9.87 10.44 -3.45
N ILE A 182 -10.73 11.40 -3.16
CA ILE A 182 -10.36 12.80 -2.95
C ILE A 182 -10.71 13.17 -1.53
N HIS A 183 -9.69 13.34 -0.69
CA HIS A 183 -9.86 13.84 0.66
C HIS A 183 -9.74 15.36 0.69
N LEU A 184 -10.62 16.02 1.44
CA LEU A 184 -10.63 17.46 1.60
C LEU A 184 -10.14 17.83 2.99
N TYR A 185 -9.20 18.77 3.04
CA TYR A 185 -8.57 19.23 4.27
C TYR A 185 -8.43 20.74 4.30
N MET A 186 -8.24 21.28 5.51
CA MET A 186 -7.90 22.67 5.73
C MET A 186 -6.84 22.78 6.82
N ARG A 187 -5.94 23.76 6.70
CA ARG A 187 -4.87 23.96 7.70
C ARG A 187 -5.44 24.33 9.06
N ASN A 188 -5.03 23.59 10.09
CA ASN A 188 -5.41 23.89 11.46
C ASN A 188 -4.53 25.01 12.04
N PRO A 189 -5.08 26.17 12.40
CA PRO A 189 -4.30 27.28 12.95
C PRO A 189 -3.76 26.99 14.36
N ALA A 190 -4.38 26.05 15.09
CA ALA A 190 -3.97 25.66 16.43
C ALA A 190 -2.92 24.54 16.43
N ALA A 191 -2.52 24.03 15.26
CA ALA A 191 -1.51 22.97 15.17
C ALA A 191 -0.14 23.48 15.66
N PRO A 192 0.57 22.71 16.51
CA PRO A 192 1.92 23.06 16.95
C PRO A 192 2.87 23.25 15.75
N PRO A 193 3.84 24.18 15.83
CA PRO A 193 4.89 24.31 14.81
C PRO A 193 5.60 22.96 14.57
N GLY A 194 5.78 22.59 13.31
CA GLY A 194 6.41 21.31 12.94
C GLY A 194 5.45 20.12 12.82
N SER A 195 4.16 20.28 13.13
CA SER A 195 3.16 19.20 12.98
C SER A 195 2.82 18.84 11.51
N GLY A 196 3.37 19.58 10.54
CA GLY A 196 3.17 19.31 9.11
C GLY A 196 1.69 19.37 8.70
N ARG A 197 1.20 18.32 8.04
CA ARG A 197 -0.22 18.12 7.65
C ARG A 197 -0.98 17.17 8.60
N SER A 198 -0.31 16.60 9.60
CA SER A 198 -0.87 15.52 10.45
C SER A 198 -2.07 15.97 11.30
N GLN A 199 -2.14 17.26 11.63
CA GLN A 199 -3.22 17.86 12.42
C GLN A 199 -4.13 18.78 11.60
N ASP A 200 -4.10 18.69 10.26
CA ASP A 200 -5.02 19.44 9.41
C ASP A 200 -6.47 18.97 9.62
N ILE A 201 -7.41 19.91 9.52
CA ILE A 201 -8.84 19.67 9.73
C ILE A 201 -9.40 18.92 8.52
N PHE A 202 -9.93 17.72 8.74
CA PHE A 202 -10.64 16.96 7.70
C PHE A 202 -12.02 17.56 7.44
N LEU A 203 -12.35 17.82 6.17
CA LEU A 203 -13.63 18.39 5.75
C LEU A 203 -14.58 17.35 5.15
N GLY A 204 -14.05 16.24 4.63
CA GLY A 204 -14.83 15.17 4.02
C GLY A 204 -14.08 14.47 2.88
N VAL A 205 -14.73 13.48 2.26
CA VAL A 205 -14.13 12.66 1.20
C VAL A 205 -15.11 12.43 0.04
N ALA A 206 -14.61 12.54 -1.19
CA ALA A 206 -15.31 12.09 -2.39
C ALA A 206 -14.69 10.79 -2.89
N ARG A 207 -15.52 9.78 -3.16
CA ARG A 207 -15.10 8.49 -3.70
C ARG A 207 -15.69 8.32 -5.09
N ILE A 208 -14.84 8.04 -6.07
CA ILE A 208 -15.18 8.02 -7.48
C ILE A 208 -14.71 6.69 -8.05
N ASN A 209 -15.60 5.96 -8.74
CA ASN A 209 -15.24 4.75 -9.49
C ASN A 209 -14.98 5.15 -10.94
N PRO A 210 -13.72 5.26 -11.40
CA PRO A 210 -13.44 5.73 -12.75
C PRO A 210 -13.88 4.71 -13.80
N ARG A 211 -14.31 5.21 -14.97
CA ARG A 211 -14.48 4.37 -16.15
C ARG A 211 -13.15 4.22 -16.89
N PHE A 212 -12.69 2.99 -17.08
CA PHE A 212 -11.42 2.66 -17.74
C PHE A 212 -11.59 2.28 -19.21
N GLU A 213 -12.35 3.10 -19.95
CA GLU A 213 -12.57 2.94 -21.39
C GLU A 213 -12.31 4.28 -22.08
N GLU A 214 -11.56 4.26 -23.18
CA GLU A 214 -11.28 5.48 -23.94
C GLU A 214 -12.60 6.01 -24.51
N ARG A 215 -12.86 7.29 -24.29
CA ARG A 215 -14.08 7.94 -24.77
C ARG A 215 -14.00 8.01 -26.29
N GLN A 216 -14.69 7.12 -26.99
CA GLN A 216 -14.77 7.22 -28.45
C GLN A 216 -15.43 8.56 -28.80
N PRO A 217 -14.79 9.41 -29.63
CA PRO A 217 -15.50 10.55 -30.19
C PRO A 217 -16.70 9.98 -30.92
N ALA A 218 -17.89 10.49 -30.60
CA ALA A 218 -19.10 10.12 -31.34
C ALA A 218 -18.80 10.39 -32.81
N ALA A 219 -18.81 9.34 -33.65
CA ALA A 219 -18.70 9.51 -35.08
C ALA A 219 -19.74 10.56 -35.47
N GLU A 220 -19.29 11.70 -36.00
CA GLU A 220 -20.20 12.69 -36.53
C GLU A 220 -20.80 12.13 -37.81
N ASP A 221 -21.82 11.28 -37.65
CA ASP A 221 -22.78 11.04 -38.71
C ASP A 221 -23.51 12.37 -38.92
N SER A 222 -23.08 13.09 -39.95
CA SER A 222 -23.62 14.35 -40.44
C SER A 222 -25.10 14.29 -40.86
N LYS A 223 -25.82 13.22 -40.52
CA LYS A 223 -27.23 12.97 -40.82
C LYS A 223 -28.10 12.59 -39.60
N ALA A 224 -27.58 12.56 -38.38
CA ALA A 224 -28.37 12.22 -37.20
C ALA A 224 -29.16 13.43 -36.64
N SER A 225 -30.48 13.27 -36.46
CA SER A 225 -31.36 14.30 -35.87
C SER A 225 -30.97 14.61 -34.42
N LYS A 226 -31.21 15.85 -33.97
CA LYS A 226 -30.91 16.32 -32.60
C LYS A 226 -31.49 15.39 -31.51
N LYS A 227 -32.67 14.80 -31.77
CA LYS A 227 -33.37 13.87 -30.88
C LYS A 227 -32.74 12.47 -30.84
N ASP A 228 -32.14 12.03 -31.94
CA ASP A 228 -31.42 10.75 -32.01
C ASP A 228 -30.03 10.87 -31.38
N ARG A 229 -29.40 12.06 -31.48
CA ARG A 229 -28.18 12.41 -30.74
C ARG A 229 -28.40 12.37 -29.23
N GLU A 230 -29.49 12.98 -28.73
CA GLU A 230 -29.86 12.97 -27.30
C GLU A 230 -30.16 11.54 -26.79
N LYS A 231 -30.92 10.74 -27.55
CA LYS A 231 -31.18 9.34 -27.21
C LYS A 231 -29.93 8.46 -27.25
N ALA A 232 -29.01 8.67 -28.20
CA ALA A 232 -27.75 7.94 -28.28
C ALA A 232 -26.82 8.31 -27.10
N THR A 233 -26.76 9.58 -26.71
CA THR A 233 -25.99 10.02 -25.53
C THR A 233 -26.55 9.47 -24.22
N ASP A 234 -27.88 9.41 -24.06
CA ASP A 234 -28.50 8.81 -22.87
C ASP A 234 -28.36 7.28 -22.85
N ALA A 235 -28.46 6.62 -24.01
CA ALA A 235 -28.19 5.18 -24.13
C ALA A 235 -26.71 4.81 -23.87
N GLN A 236 -25.76 5.69 -24.19
CA GLN A 236 -24.33 5.53 -23.86
C GLN A 236 -24.01 5.87 -22.39
N ARG A 237 -24.76 6.79 -21.76
CA ARG A 237 -24.70 7.07 -20.32
C ARG A 237 -25.25 5.92 -19.48
N GLN A 238 -26.30 5.24 -19.95
CA GLN A 238 -26.91 4.10 -19.26
C GLN A 238 -26.13 2.78 -19.41
N LYS A 239 -25.20 2.68 -20.38
CA LYS A 239 -24.46 1.43 -20.67
C LYS A 239 -23.08 1.30 -20.02
N GLY A 240 -22.54 2.34 -19.38
CA GLY A 240 -21.22 2.30 -18.77
C GLY A 240 -21.29 2.47 -17.26
N GLU A 241 -21.04 1.42 -16.50
CA GLU A 241 -20.80 1.52 -15.05
C GLU A 241 -19.48 2.31 -14.82
N GLY A 242 -19.55 3.44 -14.13
CA GLY A 242 -18.37 4.24 -13.75
C GLY A 242 -18.43 5.71 -14.17
N HIS A 243 -17.75 6.56 -13.40
CA HIS A 243 -17.67 8.01 -13.57
C HIS A 243 -16.71 8.38 -14.72
N ALA A 244 -17.18 9.21 -15.66
CA ALA A 244 -16.41 9.70 -16.80
C ALA A 244 -16.86 11.11 -17.20
N GLY A 245 -15.90 11.96 -17.58
CA GLY A 245 -16.14 13.37 -17.87
C GLY A 245 -16.16 14.23 -16.60
N VAL A 246 -16.72 15.43 -16.70
CA VAL A 246 -16.81 16.40 -15.61
C VAL A 246 -18.20 16.32 -14.98
N ASP A 247 -18.26 15.97 -13.69
CA ASP A 247 -19.52 15.89 -12.95
C ASP A 247 -19.35 16.27 -11.46
N TRP A 248 -20.47 16.54 -10.80
CA TRP A 248 -20.52 16.78 -9.36
C TRP A 248 -20.55 15.47 -8.59
N VAL A 249 -19.78 15.43 -7.49
CA VAL A 249 -19.70 14.30 -6.57
C VAL A 249 -19.95 14.79 -5.16
N ASP A 250 -20.87 14.13 -4.46
CA ASP A 250 -21.21 14.49 -3.08
C ASP A 250 -20.08 14.13 -2.11
N ILE A 251 -19.89 14.98 -1.11
CA ILE A 251 -18.89 14.77 -0.06
C ILE A 251 -19.48 13.85 1.02
N GLN A 252 -18.81 12.72 1.26
CA GLN A 252 -19.11 11.82 2.37
C GLN A 252 -18.36 12.27 3.63
N TYR A 253 -18.97 12.01 4.80
CA TYR A 253 -18.42 12.40 6.12
C TYR A 253 -18.10 13.90 6.23
N GLY A 254 -18.88 14.71 5.53
CA GLY A 254 -18.73 16.15 5.41
C GLY A 254 -19.99 16.78 4.82
N THR A 255 -19.87 18.00 4.32
CA THR A 255 -20.97 18.73 3.69
C THR A 255 -20.57 19.21 2.29
N GLY A 256 -21.57 19.39 1.44
CA GLY A 256 -21.38 19.94 0.10
C GLY A 256 -21.00 18.90 -0.95
N LYS A 257 -20.49 19.40 -2.07
CA LYS A 257 -20.16 18.63 -3.27
C LYS A 257 -18.93 19.21 -3.96
N ILE A 258 -18.24 18.38 -4.75
CA ILE A 258 -17.05 18.77 -5.52
C ILE A 258 -17.22 18.39 -6.99
N LYS A 259 -16.82 19.28 -7.89
CA LYS A 259 -16.86 19.06 -9.33
C LYS A 259 -15.52 18.54 -9.83
N VAL A 260 -15.52 17.33 -10.36
CA VAL A 260 -14.31 16.59 -10.74
C VAL A 260 -14.45 16.12 -12.18
N GLY A 261 -13.38 16.27 -12.96
CA GLY A 261 -13.25 15.68 -14.29
C GLY A 261 -12.38 14.44 -14.25
N VAL A 262 -12.87 13.33 -14.78
CA VAL A 262 -12.12 12.07 -14.89
C VAL A 262 -12.17 11.53 -16.32
N GLU A 263 -11.00 11.29 -16.90
CA GLU A 263 -10.85 10.76 -18.26
C GLU A 263 -9.77 9.68 -18.30
N PHE A 264 -10.05 8.58 -18.98
CA PHE A 264 -9.06 7.53 -19.22
C PHE A 264 -8.53 7.61 -20.65
N VAL A 265 -7.21 7.68 -20.78
CA VAL A 265 -6.50 7.72 -22.06
C VAL A 265 -5.66 6.46 -22.19
N GLU A 266 -5.87 5.66 -23.24
CA GLU A 266 -5.06 4.48 -23.49
C GLU A 266 -3.61 4.88 -23.81
N THR A 267 -2.64 4.23 -23.15
CA THR A 267 -1.23 4.51 -23.37
C THR A 267 -0.75 3.73 -24.59
N ARG A 268 -0.40 4.47 -25.65
CA ARG A 268 0.25 3.93 -26.86
C ARG A 268 1.78 3.89 -26.76
N ALA A 269 2.34 4.20 -25.60
CA ALA A 269 3.78 4.31 -25.40
C ALA A 269 4.50 2.95 -25.59
N GLY A 270 5.75 3.03 -26.06
CA GLY A 270 6.62 1.87 -26.25
C GLY A 270 7.09 1.23 -24.93
N LYS A 271 8.06 0.31 -25.03
CA LYS A 271 8.68 -0.32 -23.86
C LYS A 271 9.33 0.75 -22.97
N LEU A 272 9.04 0.73 -21.66
CA LEU A 272 9.64 1.62 -20.67
C LEU A 272 11.15 1.42 -20.61
N LYS A 273 11.87 2.52 -20.41
CA LYS A 273 13.31 2.55 -20.18
C LYS A 273 13.65 3.40 -18.96
N ILE A 274 14.90 3.32 -18.51
CA ILE A 274 15.34 4.10 -17.35
C ILE A 274 15.31 5.60 -17.63
N GLU A 275 15.47 6.02 -18.89
CA GLU A 275 15.43 7.44 -19.29
C GLU A 275 14.03 8.04 -19.20
N ASP A 276 12.97 7.24 -19.08
CA ASP A 276 11.61 7.71 -18.82
C ASP A 276 11.41 8.18 -17.37
N PHE A 277 12.42 7.96 -16.52
CA PHE A 277 12.42 8.30 -15.10
C PHE A 277 13.54 9.30 -14.78
N GLU A 278 13.20 10.29 -13.96
CA GLU A 278 14.14 11.19 -13.31
C GLU A 278 14.50 10.58 -11.94
N LEU A 279 15.79 10.34 -11.69
CA LEU A 279 16.27 9.78 -10.42
C LEU A 279 16.39 10.91 -9.39
N LEU A 280 15.73 10.77 -8.24
CA LEU A 280 15.65 11.84 -7.23
C LEU A 280 16.51 11.59 -6.00
N LYS A 281 16.33 10.45 -5.32
CA LYS A 281 17.07 10.11 -4.09
C LYS A 281 17.27 8.61 -3.95
N VAL A 282 18.35 8.19 -3.32
CA VAL A 282 18.49 6.81 -2.84
C VAL A 282 17.72 6.67 -1.52
N VAL A 283 16.82 5.70 -1.44
CA VAL A 283 15.96 5.50 -0.26
C VAL A 283 16.19 4.17 0.44
N GLY A 284 16.96 3.27 -0.16
CA GLY A 284 17.38 2.02 0.46
C GLY A 284 18.46 1.31 -0.33
N LYS A 285 19.24 0.49 0.36
CA LYS A 285 20.29 -0.35 -0.21
C LYS A 285 20.32 -1.68 0.53
N GLY A 286 20.42 -2.77 -0.21
CA GLY A 286 20.45 -4.12 0.37
C GLY A 286 21.24 -5.10 -0.48
N SER A 287 21.27 -6.35 -0.04
CA SER A 287 21.97 -7.46 -0.69
C SER A 287 21.50 -7.73 -2.12
N PHE A 288 20.25 -7.37 -2.43
CA PHE A 288 19.61 -7.58 -3.73
C PHE A 288 19.68 -6.37 -4.66
N GLY A 289 20.10 -5.19 -4.18
CA GLY A 289 20.21 -4.01 -5.03
C GLY A 289 20.01 -2.68 -4.33
N LYS A 290 19.70 -1.67 -5.14
CA LYS A 290 19.47 -0.28 -4.73
C LYS A 290 18.02 0.10 -5.01
N VAL A 291 17.40 0.81 -4.07
CA VAL A 291 16.06 1.39 -4.23
C VAL A 291 16.18 2.91 -4.30
N MET A 292 15.63 3.48 -5.37
CA MET A 292 15.67 4.92 -5.62
C MET A 292 14.25 5.48 -5.69
N GLN A 293 14.02 6.66 -5.11
CA GLN A 293 12.87 7.48 -5.41
C GLN A 293 13.07 8.06 -6.82
N VAL A 294 12.06 7.90 -7.68
CA VAL A 294 12.09 8.36 -9.07
C VAL A 294 10.81 9.10 -9.43
N ARG A 295 10.90 10.03 -10.39
CA ARG A 295 9.74 10.69 -11.00
C ARG A 295 9.58 10.22 -12.45
N LYS A 296 8.44 9.66 -12.80
CA LYS A 296 8.12 9.32 -14.20
C LYS A 296 7.81 10.59 -14.99
N LYS A 297 8.46 10.81 -16.13
CA LYS A 297 8.48 12.12 -16.82
C LYS A 297 7.14 12.56 -17.43
N ASP A 298 6.34 11.63 -17.92
CA ASP A 298 5.06 11.91 -18.60
C ASP A 298 3.90 12.17 -17.64
N THR A 299 3.91 11.53 -16.46
CA THR A 299 2.88 11.66 -15.41
C THR A 299 3.33 12.50 -14.21
N SER A 300 4.62 12.81 -14.10
CA SER A 300 5.25 13.49 -12.96
C SER A 300 4.99 12.80 -11.62
N ARG A 301 4.74 11.48 -11.64
CA ARG A 301 4.45 10.68 -10.43
C ARG A 301 5.70 10.08 -9.81
N ILE A 302 5.67 10.02 -8.49
CA ILE A 302 6.75 9.51 -7.65
C ILE A 302 6.56 8.02 -7.42
N TYR A 303 7.64 7.28 -7.63
CA TYR A 303 7.69 5.82 -7.48
C TYR A 303 8.98 5.41 -6.76
N ALA A 304 8.99 4.18 -6.23
CA ALA A 304 10.20 3.52 -5.77
C ALA A 304 10.70 2.57 -6.88
N LEU A 305 11.91 2.78 -7.37
CA LEU A 305 12.54 1.97 -8.40
C LEU A 305 13.62 1.09 -7.76
N LYS A 306 13.34 -0.21 -7.68
CA LYS A 306 14.30 -1.24 -7.22
C LYS A 306 15.06 -1.77 -8.42
N THR A 307 16.38 -1.68 -8.36
CA THR A 307 17.29 -2.12 -9.43
C THR A 307 18.05 -3.36 -9.01
N ILE A 308 18.00 -4.43 -9.83
CA ILE A 308 18.68 -5.71 -9.59
C ILE A 308 19.58 -6.04 -10.79
N ARG A 309 20.80 -6.50 -10.54
CA ARG A 309 21.76 -6.87 -11.61
C ARG A 309 21.48 -8.27 -12.13
N LYS A 310 21.35 -8.43 -13.45
CA LYS A 310 21.09 -9.73 -14.10
C LYS A 310 22.20 -10.75 -13.84
N ALA A 311 23.46 -10.32 -13.88
CA ALA A 311 24.61 -11.19 -13.62
C ALA A 311 24.55 -11.84 -12.22
N HIS A 312 24.03 -11.11 -11.22
CA HIS A 312 23.86 -11.61 -9.85
C HIS A 312 22.75 -12.65 -9.77
N ILE A 313 21.63 -12.42 -10.46
CA ILE A 313 20.52 -13.38 -10.51
C ILE A 313 20.97 -14.68 -11.18
N ILE A 314 21.71 -14.58 -12.30
CA ILE A 314 22.24 -15.76 -13.01
C ILE A 314 23.22 -16.54 -12.13
N SER A 315 24.16 -15.86 -11.47
CA SER A 315 25.18 -16.54 -10.65
C SER A 315 24.57 -17.30 -9.46
N ARG A 316 23.37 -16.91 -9.01
CA ARG A 316 22.60 -17.60 -7.98
C ARG A 316 21.57 -18.60 -8.50
N SER A 317 21.41 -18.72 -9.82
CA SER A 317 20.37 -19.53 -10.46
C SER A 317 18.94 -19.13 -10.04
N GLU A 318 18.70 -17.83 -9.85
CA GLU A 318 17.44 -17.27 -9.33
C GLU A 318 16.51 -16.70 -10.43
N VAL A 319 16.82 -16.93 -11.71
CA VAL A 319 16.09 -16.31 -12.83
C VAL A 319 14.59 -16.66 -12.82
N ALA A 320 14.26 -17.94 -12.70
CA ALA A 320 12.87 -18.40 -12.65
C ALA A 320 12.13 -17.81 -11.44
N HIS A 321 12.82 -17.70 -10.30
CA HIS A 321 12.27 -17.12 -9.08
C HIS A 321 11.98 -15.62 -9.25
N THR A 322 12.88 -14.83 -9.85
CA THR A 322 12.64 -13.40 -10.12
C THR A 322 11.48 -13.17 -11.10
N LEU A 323 11.33 -14.00 -12.13
CA LEU A 323 10.20 -13.91 -13.06
C LEU A 323 8.87 -14.25 -12.39
N ALA A 324 8.88 -15.27 -11.52
CA ALA A 324 7.71 -15.65 -10.74
C ALA A 324 7.37 -14.56 -9.69
N GLU A 325 8.36 -13.94 -9.02
CA GLU A 325 8.16 -12.84 -8.07
C GLU A 325 7.45 -11.67 -8.75
N ARG A 326 7.95 -11.26 -9.92
CA ARG A 326 7.29 -10.26 -10.76
C ARG A 326 5.85 -10.65 -11.12
N SER A 327 5.59 -11.93 -11.34
CA SER A 327 4.26 -12.44 -11.71
C SER A 327 3.26 -12.39 -10.59
N VAL A 328 3.69 -12.73 -9.38
CA VAL A 328 2.85 -12.64 -8.18
C VAL A 328 2.62 -11.17 -7.83
N LEU A 329 3.65 -10.33 -7.80
CA LEU A 329 3.52 -8.90 -7.48
C LEU A 329 2.59 -8.15 -8.42
N ALA A 330 2.53 -8.57 -9.69
CA ALA A 330 1.58 -8.03 -10.67
C ALA A 330 0.11 -8.40 -10.37
N GLN A 331 -0.14 -9.50 -9.68
CA GLN A 331 -1.47 -10.04 -9.38
C GLN A 331 -1.99 -9.67 -7.99
N ILE A 332 -1.09 -9.45 -7.02
CA ILE A 332 -1.47 -9.12 -5.65
C ILE A 332 -2.31 -7.85 -5.62
N ASN A 333 -3.49 -7.95 -5.03
CA ASN A 333 -4.36 -6.82 -4.71
C ASN A 333 -4.70 -6.80 -3.22
N ASN A 334 -3.82 -6.17 -2.45
CA ASN A 334 -3.98 -6.04 -1.01
C ASN A 334 -3.53 -4.62 -0.57
N PRO A 335 -4.32 -3.89 0.23
CA PRO A 335 -4.00 -2.52 0.64
C PRO A 335 -2.74 -2.41 1.50
N PHE A 336 -2.28 -3.52 2.07
CA PHE A 336 -1.19 -3.63 3.02
C PHE A 336 0.09 -4.21 2.41
N ILE A 337 0.11 -4.37 1.08
CA ILE A 337 1.30 -4.78 0.31
C ILE A 337 1.63 -3.66 -0.68
N VAL A 338 2.91 -3.30 -0.80
CA VAL A 338 3.36 -2.29 -1.77
C VAL A 338 3.08 -2.79 -3.20
N PRO A 339 2.22 -2.11 -3.99
CA PRO A 339 1.86 -2.58 -5.31
C PRO A 339 2.97 -2.35 -6.34
N LEU A 340 3.17 -3.34 -7.22
CA LEU A 340 3.97 -3.20 -8.44
C LEU A 340 3.20 -2.41 -9.49
N LYS A 341 3.82 -1.35 -10.02
CA LYS A 341 3.28 -0.51 -11.09
C LYS A 341 3.77 -0.95 -12.45
N PHE A 342 5.09 -1.10 -12.57
CA PHE A 342 5.75 -1.48 -13.81
C PHE A 342 6.93 -2.39 -13.52
N SER A 343 7.34 -3.18 -14.52
CA SER A 343 8.67 -3.77 -14.54
C SER A 343 9.26 -3.66 -15.93
N PHE A 344 10.56 -3.36 -16.01
CA PHE A 344 11.28 -3.26 -17.28
C PHE A 344 12.74 -3.65 -17.09
N GLN A 345 13.49 -3.76 -18.18
CA GLN A 345 14.86 -4.25 -18.12
C GLN A 345 15.75 -3.49 -19.10
N SER A 346 17.03 -3.39 -18.75
CA SER A 346 18.13 -3.02 -19.63
C SER A 346 18.96 -4.28 -19.95
N PRO A 347 20.01 -4.18 -20.79
CA PRO A 347 20.93 -5.31 -20.99
C PRO A 347 21.54 -5.85 -19.69
N GLU A 348 21.74 -5.01 -18.68
CA GLU A 348 22.48 -5.40 -17.47
C GLU A 348 21.58 -5.60 -16.24
N LYS A 349 20.40 -4.99 -16.22
CA LYS A 349 19.59 -4.83 -15.01
C LYS A 349 18.12 -5.09 -15.24
N LEU A 350 17.46 -5.49 -14.16
CA LEU A 350 16.02 -5.56 -14.01
C LEU A 350 15.56 -4.42 -13.11
N TYR A 351 14.42 -3.82 -13.44
CA TYR A 351 13.84 -2.70 -12.72
C TYR A 351 12.41 -3.04 -12.30
N PHE A 352 12.13 -2.96 -11.00
CA PHE A 352 10.78 -2.99 -10.45
C PHE A 352 10.38 -1.58 -10.06
N VAL A 353 9.26 -1.09 -10.57
CA VAL A 353 8.70 0.21 -10.21
C VAL A 353 7.50 -0.01 -9.32
N LEU A 354 7.66 0.32 -8.05
CA LEU A 354 6.71 0.12 -6.96
C LEU A 354 6.08 1.46 -6.57
N ALA A 355 4.92 1.43 -5.91
CA ALA A 355 4.41 2.64 -5.24
C ALA A 355 5.43 3.16 -4.21
N PHE A 356 5.62 4.47 -4.17
CA PHE A 356 6.47 5.10 -3.16
C PHE A 356 5.66 5.33 -1.87
N VAL A 357 6.15 4.77 -0.76
CA VAL A 357 5.52 4.88 0.57
C VAL A 357 6.45 5.68 1.48
N ASN A 358 6.01 6.86 1.92
CA ASN A 358 6.89 7.89 2.49
C ASN A 358 6.77 8.13 4.01
N GLY A 359 6.00 7.29 4.72
CA GLY A 359 5.93 7.35 6.18
C GLY A 359 7.10 6.68 6.89
N GLY A 360 8.04 6.08 6.15
CA GLY A 360 9.26 5.45 6.69
C GLY A 360 9.03 4.03 7.20
N GLU A 361 10.12 3.40 7.65
CA GLU A 361 10.13 2.02 8.17
C GLU A 361 9.52 1.93 9.57
N LEU A 362 8.79 0.87 9.85
CA LEU A 362 8.23 0.57 11.17
C LEU A 362 9.35 0.48 12.21
N PHE A 363 10.52 -0.03 11.82
CA PHE A 363 11.73 -0.06 12.64
C PHE A 363 12.06 1.32 13.23
N HIS A 364 12.09 2.37 12.39
CA HIS A 364 12.43 3.72 12.85
C HIS A 364 11.44 4.23 13.91
N HIS A 365 10.14 4.00 13.70
CA HIS A 365 9.10 4.40 14.64
C HIS A 365 9.16 3.61 15.94
N LEU A 366 9.38 2.30 15.86
CA LEU A 366 9.52 1.44 17.04
C LEU A 366 10.74 1.84 17.87
N GLN A 367 11.87 2.15 17.23
CA GLN A 367 13.07 2.59 17.94
C GLN A 367 12.90 3.95 18.62
N LYS A 368 12.17 4.86 17.98
CA LYS A 368 11.87 6.19 18.54
C LYS A 368 10.95 6.10 19.77
N GLU A 369 9.98 5.20 19.75
CA GLU A 369 8.98 5.05 20.81
C GLU A 369 9.35 3.97 21.85
N HIS A 370 10.43 3.22 21.59
CA HIS A 370 10.90 2.03 22.32
C HIS A 370 9.96 0.82 22.30
N ARG A 371 8.64 1.04 22.36
CA ARG A 371 7.59 0.04 22.18
C ARG A 371 6.30 0.74 21.76
N PHE A 372 5.40 0.00 21.14
CA PHE A 372 4.06 0.48 20.85
C PHE A 372 3.07 0.10 21.95
N ASP A 373 2.00 0.88 22.06
CA ASP A 373 0.86 0.48 22.88
C ASP A 373 0.15 -0.73 22.25
N VAL A 374 -0.62 -1.43 23.07
CA VAL A 374 -1.29 -2.68 22.70
C VAL A 374 -2.27 -2.49 21.54
N ASN A 375 -2.96 -1.35 21.45
CA ASN A 375 -3.95 -1.13 20.41
C ASN A 375 -3.26 -0.89 19.06
N ARG A 376 -2.17 -0.11 19.05
CA ARG A 376 -1.34 0.08 17.85
C ARG A 376 -0.69 -1.22 17.39
N ALA A 377 -0.11 -1.99 18.31
CA ALA A 377 0.47 -3.30 17.98
C ALA A 377 -0.58 -4.28 17.44
N ARG A 378 -1.78 -4.31 18.05
CA ARG A 378 -2.93 -5.10 17.56
C ARG A 378 -3.32 -4.70 16.15
N PHE A 379 -3.43 -3.41 15.89
CA PHE A 379 -3.82 -2.86 14.60
C PHE A 379 -2.83 -3.26 13.49
N TYR A 380 -1.53 -3.01 13.70
CA TYR A 380 -0.50 -3.39 12.72
C TYR A 380 -0.42 -4.91 12.53
N THR A 381 -0.53 -5.69 13.61
CA THR A 381 -0.56 -7.16 13.50
C THR A 381 -1.75 -7.65 12.68
N ALA A 382 -2.93 -7.02 12.81
CA ALA A 382 -4.10 -7.36 12.02
C ALA A 382 -3.91 -7.04 10.53
N GLU A 383 -3.31 -5.89 10.20
CA GLU A 383 -3.00 -5.52 8.80
C GLU A 383 -1.96 -6.46 8.18
N LEU A 384 -0.91 -6.80 8.93
CA LEU A 384 0.11 -7.76 8.51
C LEU A 384 -0.47 -9.17 8.33
N LEU A 385 -1.37 -9.61 9.20
CA LEU A 385 -2.07 -10.88 9.05
C LEU A 385 -2.85 -10.93 7.72
N CYS A 386 -3.55 -9.86 7.35
CA CYS A 386 -4.23 -9.74 6.06
C CYS A 386 -3.25 -9.75 4.87
N ALA A 387 -2.08 -9.14 5.00
CA ALA A 387 -1.05 -9.17 3.96
C ALA A 387 -0.49 -10.58 3.76
N LEU A 388 -0.11 -11.26 4.85
CA LEU A 388 0.42 -12.63 4.82
C LEU A 388 -0.60 -13.65 4.31
N GLU A 389 -1.85 -13.55 4.76
CA GLU A 389 -2.94 -14.39 4.25
C GLU A 389 -3.10 -14.25 2.73
N CYS A 390 -3.01 -13.02 2.21
CA CYS A 390 -3.07 -12.79 0.77
C CYS A 390 -1.91 -13.48 0.05
N LEU A 391 -0.67 -13.36 0.54
CA LEU A 391 0.49 -14.04 -0.04
C LEU A 391 0.35 -15.56 -0.01
N HIS A 392 -0.09 -16.10 1.12
CA HIS A 392 -0.32 -17.54 1.28
C HIS A 392 -1.40 -18.04 0.30
N GLY A 393 -2.43 -17.23 0.04
CA GLY A 393 -3.45 -17.51 -0.99
C GLY A 393 -2.88 -17.62 -2.41
N PHE A 394 -1.78 -16.91 -2.70
CA PHE A 394 -1.01 -17.04 -3.94
C PHE A 394 0.10 -18.10 -3.87
N SER A 395 0.08 -18.98 -2.87
CA SER A 395 1.13 -20.00 -2.64
C SER A 395 2.53 -19.38 -2.46
N VAL A 396 2.58 -18.22 -1.82
CA VAL A 396 3.82 -17.48 -1.54
C VAL A 396 4.10 -17.45 -0.04
N ILE A 397 5.28 -17.91 0.36
CA ILE A 397 5.79 -17.76 1.73
C ILE A 397 6.72 -16.55 1.77
N TYR A 398 6.52 -15.63 2.71
CA TYR A 398 7.23 -14.36 2.75
C TYR A 398 8.66 -14.47 3.33
N ARG A 399 8.81 -15.18 4.45
CA ARG A 399 10.09 -15.59 5.09
C ARG A 399 11.01 -14.51 5.66
N ASP A 400 10.75 -13.22 5.43
CA ASP A 400 11.58 -12.12 5.97
C ASP A 400 10.73 -11.02 6.62
N LEU A 401 9.75 -11.41 7.42
CA LEU A 401 8.93 -10.48 8.18
C LEU A 401 9.71 -9.88 9.35
N LYS A 402 9.99 -8.57 9.26
CA LYS A 402 10.71 -7.77 10.23
C LYS A 402 10.33 -6.28 10.10
N PRO A 403 10.56 -5.44 11.13
CA PRO A 403 10.18 -4.03 11.11
C PRO A 403 10.78 -3.20 9.97
N GLU A 404 11.94 -3.59 9.44
CA GLU A 404 12.63 -2.91 8.34
C GLU A 404 11.90 -3.09 7.00
N ASN A 405 11.23 -4.23 6.81
CA ASN A 405 10.50 -4.53 5.57
C ASN A 405 9.03 -4.06 5.63
N ILE A 406 8.65 -3.32 6.67
CA ILE A 406 7.30 -2.80 6.85
C ILE A 406 7.38 -1.29 6.81
N LEU A 407 6.75 -0.68 5.81
CA LEU A 407 6.65 0.77 5.70
C LEU A 407 5.32 1.25 6.29
N LEU A 408 5.27 2.49 6.75
CA LEU A 408 4.02 3.19 7.04
C LEU A 408 3.70 4.14 5.90
N ASP A 409 2.44 4.20 5.48
CA ASP A 409 1.98 5.27 4.61
C ASP A 409 1.65 6.54 5.41
N TYR A 410 1.40 7.65 4.71
CA TYR A 410 1.07 8.95 5.32
C TYR A 410 -0.16 8.94 6.25
N GLN A 411 -1.09 7.98 6.08
CA GLN A 411 -2.23 7.80 6.97
C GLN A 411 -1.89 6.95 8.18
N GLY A 412 -0.76 6.24 8.16
CA GLY A 412 -0.30 5.38 9.24
C GLY A 412 -0.63 3.91 9.07
N HIS A 413 -1.13 3.49 7.90
CA HIS A 413 -1.34 2.07 7.60
C HIS A 413 -0.02 1.42 7.20
N ILE A 414 0.12 0.12 7.47
CA ILE A 414 1.30 -0.62 7.06
C ILE A 414 1.29 -0.89 5.54
N ALA A 415 2.47 -1.02 4.98
CA ALA A 415 2.71 -1.49 3.63
C ALA A 415 3.94 -2.41 3.63
N LEU A 416 3.71 -3.71 3.47
CA LEU A 416 4.75 -4.72 3.37
C LEU A 416 5.52 -4.56 2.06
N CYS A 417 6.83 -4.47 2.15
CA CYS A 417 7.73 -4.32 1.01
C CYS A 417 8.77 -5.47 0.95
N ASP A 418 9.70 -5.39 0.01
CA ASP A 418 10.79 -6.34 -0.24
C ASP A 418 10.44 -7.84 -0.27
N PHE A 419 10.25 -8.37 -1.49
CA PHE A 419 9.87 -9.76 -1.75
C PHE A 419 11.06 -10.65 -2.15
N GLY A 420 12.29 -10.15 -2.01
CA GLY A 420 13.51 -10.83 -2.48
C GLY A 420 13.79 -12.18 -1.83
N LEU A 421 13.21 -12.44 -0.65
CA LEU A 421 13.31 -13.71 0.06
C LEU A 421 12.04 -14.55 0.01
N CYS A 422 11.03 -14.17 -0.78
CA CYS A 422 9.82 -14.99 -0.90
C CYS A 422 10.11 -16.38 -1.47
N LYS A 423 9.29 -17.37 -1.15
CA LYS A 423 9.28 -18.67 -1.84
C LYS A 423 7.93 -18.82 -2.52
N LEU A 424 7.96 -19.11 -3.81
CA LEU A 424 6.78 -19.17 -4.69
C LEU A 424 6.42 -20.62 -4.99
N ASP A 425 5.19 -20.83 -5.48
CA ASP A 425 4.64 -22.13 -5.84
C ASP A 425 4.68 -23.16 -4.69
N MET A 426 4.50 -22.69 -3.46
CA MET A 426 4.47 -23.53 -2.26
C MET A 426 3.03 -23.94 -1.95
N LYS A 427 2.61 -25.11 -2.47
CA LYS A 427 1.31 -25.69 -2.13
C LYS A 427 1.31 -26.19 -0.69
N ASP A 428 0.13 -26.51 -0.16
CA ASP A 428 -0.03 -26.86 1.27
C ASP A 428 0.83 -28.05 1.73
N GLU A 429 1.06 -29.02 0.85
CA GLU A 429 1.90 -30.20 1.10
C GLU A 429 3.40 -29.94 0.86
N ASP A 430 3.74 -28.85 0.18
CA ASP A 430 5.11 -28.57 -0.22
C ASP A 430 5.95 -28.09 0.96
N ARG A 431 7.20 -28.53 0.98
CA ARG A 431 8.21 -28.08 1.95
C ARG A 431 9.45 -27.57 1.24
N THR A 432 10.06 -26.56 1.82
CA THR A 432 11.35 -26.03 1.36
C THR A 432 12.38 -26.13 2.49
N ASN A 433 13.65 -26.29 2.12
CA ASN A 433 14.77 -26.46 3.04
C ASN A 433 15.77 -25.29 2.99
N THR A 434 15.44 -24.21 2.27
CA THR A 434 16.33 -23.05 2.15
C THR A 434 16.44 -22.33 3.49
N PHE A 435 17.63 -22.32 4.06
CA PHE A 435 17.94 -21.53 5.25
C PHE A 435 18.09 -20.05 4.88
N CYS A 436 17.15 -19.20 5.29
CA CYS A 436 17.13 -17.77 5.01
C CYS A 436 16.29 -17.03 6.05
N GLY A 437 16.38 -15.71 6.05
CA GLY A 437 15.69 -14.84 7.00
C GLY A 437 16.65 -14.22 8.00
N THR A 438 16.11 -13.35 8.85
CA THR A 438 16.88 -12.61 9.83
C THR A 438 16.97 -13.42 11.13
N PRO A 439 18.16 -13.60 11.74
CA PRO A 439 18.37 -14.49 12.89
C PRO A 439 17.38 -14.33 14.06
N GLU A 440 16.98 -13.10 14.43
CA GLU A 440 16.05 -12.90 15.57
C GLU A 440 14.62 -13.41 15.29
N TYR A 441 14.27 -13.62 14.01
CA TYR A 441 12.92 -13.96 13.54
C TYR A 441 12.81 -15.42 13.06
N LEU A 442 13.91 -16.16 13.03
CA LEU A 442 13.92 -17.53 12.51
C LEU A 442 13.05 -18.46 13.35
N ALA A 443 12.23 -19.26 12.66
CA ALA A 443 11.44 -20.31 13.28
C ALA A 443 12.31 -21.52 13.66
N PRO A 444 11.98 -22.27 14.73
CA PRO A 444 12.76 -23.41 15.19
C PRO A 444 12.99 -24.48 14.11
N GLU A 445 11.99 -24.75 13.28
CA GLU A 445 12.06 -25.74 12.21
C GLU A 445 13.06 -25.38 11.09
N LEU A 446 13.35 -24.08 10.87
CA LEU A 446 14.42 -23.64 9.97
C LEU A 446 15.79 -23.97 10.57
N LEU A 447 15.99 -23.71 11.86
CA LEU A 447 17.24 -23.99 12.56
C LEU A 447 17.55 -25.49 12.61
N LEU A 448 16.52 -26.32 12.71
CA LEU A 448 16.64 -27.78 12.75
C LEU A 448 16.74 -28.44 11.37
N GLY A 449 16.57 -27.68 10.28
CA GLY A 449 16.65 -28.21 8.91
C GLY A 449 15.56 -29.23 8.56
N GLN A 450 14.41 -29.19 9.23
CA GLN A 450 13.32 -30.19 9.09
C GLN A 450 12.43 -29.97 7.86
N GLY A 451 12.74 -28.94 7.08
CA GLY A 451 11.87 -28.40 6.03
C GLY A 451 10.65 -27.70 6.60
N TYR A 452 10.19 -26.68 5.89
CA TYR A 452 9.13 -25.81 6.37
C TYR A 452 8.17 -25.39 5.27
N ASN A 453 6.98 -24.93 5.69
CA ASN A 453 5.92 -24.41 4.84
C ASN A 453 5.50 -23.01 5.34
N LYS A 454 4.32 -22.54 4.95
CA LYS A 454 3.79 -21.21 5.28
C LYS A 454 3.66 -20.89 6.79
N THR A 455 3.68 -21.89 7.68
CA THR A 455 3.56 -21.67 9.13
C THR A 455 4.73 -20.91 9.75
N VAL A 456 5.86 -20.79 9.05
CA VAL A 456 7.00 -19.98 9.50
C VAL A 456 6.67 -18.50 9.54
N ASP A 457 5.78 -18.02 8.65
CA ASP A 457 5.35 -16.63 8.66
C ASP A 457 4.45 -16.31 9.87
N TRP A 458 3.76 -17.31 10.42
CA TRP A 458 3.00 -17.15 11.67
C TRP A 458 3.90 -17.07 12.90
N TRP A 459 5.02 -17.79 12.89
CA TRP A 459 6.05 -17.63 13.92
C TRP A 459 6.64 -16.22 13.87
N THR A 460 7.04 -15.75 12.69
CA THR A 460 7.65 -14.41 12.53
C THR A 460 6.65 -13.30 12.87
N LEU A 461 5.36 -13.46 12.56
CA LEU A 461 4.30 -12.55 13.03
C LEU A 461 4.23 -12.49 14.56
N GLY A 462 4.37 -13.63 15.23
CA GLY A 462 4.43 -13.71 16.70
C GLY A 462 5.67 -13.01 17.28
N VAL A 463 6.84 -13.21 16.66
CA VAL A 463 8.09 -12.53 17.06
C VAL A 463 7.94 -11.01 16.93
N LEU A 464 7.41 -10.55 15.79
CA LEU A 464 7.20 -9.13 15.53
C LEU A 464 6.17 -8.50 16.48
N LEU A 465 5.07 -9.19 16.79
CA LEU A 465 4.10 -8.72 17.80
C LEU A 465 4.76 -8.59 19.17
N TYR A 466 5.57 -9.57 19.57
CA TYR A 466 6.31 -9.50 20.84
C TYR A 466 7.25 -8.30 20.87
N GLU A 467 8.00 -8.07 19.78
CA GLU A 467 8.92 -6.94 19.67
C GLU A 467 8.18 -5.59 19.70
N MET A 468 7.06 -5.45 18.97
CA MET A 468 6.24 -4.23 19.04
C MET A 468 5.76 -3.93 20.46
N LEU A 469 5.41 -4.95 21.25
CA LEU A 469 4.91 -4.78 22.62
C LEU A 469 6.03 -4.52 23.64
N THR A 470 7.21 -5.12 23.45
CA THR A 470 8.28 -5.15 24.48
C THR A 470 9.52 -4.35 24.11
N GLY A 471 9.68 -4.01 22.84
CA GLY A 471 10.81 -3.30 22.25
C GLY A 471 11.97 -4.18 21.78
N LEU A 472 11.94 -5.50 22.06
CA LEU A 472 12.98 -6.45 21.66
C LEU A 472 12.37 -7.80 21.26
N PRO A 473 12.99 -8.56 20.34
CA PRO A 473 12.57 -9.92 20.05
C PRO A 473 12.63 -10.85 21.29
N PRO A 474 11.77 -11.87 21.38
CA PRO A 474 11.59 -12.68 22.60
C PRO A 474 12.82 -13.49 23.01
N PHE A 475 13.65 -13.89 22.04
CA PHE A 475 14.81 -14.75 22.25
C PHE A 475 16.13 -14.05 21.94
N TYR A 476 16.14 -12.72 21.88
CA TYR A 476 17.30 -11.93 21.50
C TYR A 476 18.54 -12.23 22.35
N ASP A 477 19.69 -12.32 21.69
CA ASP A 477 21.02 -12.36 22.30
C ASP A 477 22.03 -11.72 21.34
N GLU A 478 23.11 -11.13 21.87
CA GLU A 478 24.19 -10.60 21.03
C GLU A 478 24.97 -11.73 20.34
N ASN A 479 25.02 -12.92 20.96
CA ASN A 479 25.62 -14.11 20.37
C ASN A 479 24.56 -14.92 19.62
N THR A 480 24.71 -15.00 18.30
CA THR A 480 23.79 -15.72 17.41
C THR A 480 23.60 -17.19 17.81
N ASN A 481 24.64 -17.88 18.28
CA ASN A 481 24.53 -19.28 18.72
C ASN A 481 23.70 -19.41 20.00
N GLU A 482 23.86 -18.47 20.95
CA GLU A 482 23.02 -18.42 22.15
C GLU A 482 21.58 -18.06 21.79
N MET A 483 21.37 -17.13 20.86
CA MET A 483 20.04 -16.82 20.35
C MET A 483 19.37 -18.05 19.73
N TYR A 484 20.09 -18.84 18.91
CA TYR A 484 19.57 -20.10 18.38
C TYR A 484 19.25 -21.10 19.49
N ARG A 485 20.11 -21.23 20.51
CA ARG A 485 19.84 -22.07 21.69
C ARG A 485 18.55 -21.62 22.41
N LYS A 486 18.36 -20.31 22.60
CA LYS A 486 17.16 -19.72 23.23
C LYS A 486 15.91 -20.00 22.40
N ILE A 487 15.96 -19.78 21.08
CA ILE A 487 14.85 -20.08 20.16
C ILE A 487 14.43 -21.54 20.28
N LEU A 488 15.40 -22.47 20.37
CA LEU A 488 15.12 -23.90 20.44
C LEU A 488 14.63 -24.38 21.81
N SER A 489 15.08 -23.77 22.92
CA SER A 489 14.95 -24.37 24.25
C SER A 489 14.42 -23.48 25.37
N ASP A 490 14.62 -22.17 25.33
CA ASP A 490 14.28 -21.30 26.48
C ASP A 490 12.75 -21.03 26.54
N PRO A 491 12.16 -20.90 27.74
CA PRO A 491 10.75 -20.56 27.86
C PRO A 491 10.48 -19.14 27.34
N LEU A 492 9.28 -18.93 26.77
CA LEU A 492 8.82 -17.60 26.39
C LEU A 492 8.50 -16.79 27.66
N ASN A 493 9.32 -15.77 27.92
CA ASN A 493 9.16 -14.89 29.08
C ASN A 493 8.32 -13.68 28.69
N PHE A 494 7.53 -13.18 29.64
CA PHE A 494 6.70 -12.00 29.43
C PHE A 494 6.95 -10.98 30.54
N PRO A 495 6.98 -9.67 30.22
CA PRO A 495 6.99 -8.61 31.23
C PRO A 495 5.62 -8.50 31.93
N SER A 496 5.37 -7.39 32.63
CA SER A 496 4.12 -7.15 33.35
C SER A 496 2.89 -7.25 32.43
N HIS A 497 1.74 -7.57 33.03
CA HIS A 497 0.45 -7.63 32.34
C HIS A 497 -0.01 -6.29 31.73
N GLU A 498 0.60 -5.18 32.16
CA GLU A 498 0.37 -3.86 31.55
C GLU A 498 1.03 -3.74 30.18
N ILE A 499 2.20 -4.36 29.99
CA ILE A 499 2.94 -4.35 28.72
C ILE A 499 2.41 -5.46 27.81
N VAL A 500 2.20 -6.66 28.35
CA VAL A 500 1.64 -7.80 27.60
C VAL A 500 0.36 -8.30 28.30
N PRO A 501 -0.81 -7.81 27.88
CA PRO A 501 -2.09 -8.24 28.46
C PRO A 501 -2.37 -9.73 28.26
N PRO A 502 -3.27 -10.34 29.06
CA PRO A 502 -3.58 -11.76 28.99
C PRO A 502 -3.91 -12.28 27.57
N ALA A 503 -4.75 -11.56 26.82
CA ALA A 503 -5.11 -11.94 25.45
C ALA A 503 -3.91 -11.88 24.48
N ALA A 504 -2.99 -10.93 24.66
CA ALA A 504 -1.76 -10.85 23.86
C ALA A 504 -0.80 -11.99 24.22
N ARG A 505 -0.68 -12.29 25.52
CA ARG A 505 0.14 -13.39 26.04
C ARG A 505 -0.31 -14.73 25.45
N ASP A 506 -1.62 -15.00 25.48
CA ASP A 506 -2.20 -16.23 24.94
C ASP A 506 -1.96 -16.35 23.43
N LEU A 507 -2.16 -15.26 22.67
CA LEU A 507 -1.87 -15.23 21.23
C LEU A 507 -0.39 -15.54 20.96
N LEU A 508 0.52 -14.88 21.67
CA LEU A 508 1.97 -15.05 21.51
C LEU A 508 2.41 -16.47 21.86
N THR A 509 1.88 -17.06 22.95
CA THR A 509 2.17 -18.45 23.30
C THR A 509 1.73 -19.43 22.21
N LYS A 510 0.61 -19.17 21.53
CA LYS A 510 0.09 -20.05 20.47
C LYS A 510 0.79 -19.85 19.12
N LEU A 511 1.17 -18.62 18.76
CA LEU A 511 1.96 -18.32 17.55
C LEU A 511 3.42 -18.76 17.67
N LEU A 512 4.01 -18.61 18.85
CA LEU A 512 5.39 -19.02 19.15
C LEU A 512 5.48 -20.47 19.66
N ASN A 513 4.55 -21.32 19.21
CA ASN A 513 4.65 -22.76 19.43
C ASN A 513 5.74 -23.34 18.52
N ARG A 514 6.69 -24.06 19.12
CA ARG A 514 7.83 -24.66 18.42
C ARG A 514 7.43 -25.80 17.49
N ASP A 515 6.33 -26.49 17.79
CA ASP A 515 5.76 -27.49 16.90
C ASP A 515 4.89 -26.80 15.83
N PRO A 516 5.30 -26.79 14.54
CA PRO A 516 4.57 -26.08 13.49
C PRO A 516 3.15 -26.62 13.29
N LYS A 517 2.90 -27.89 13.63
CA LYS A 517 1.57 -28.52 13.50
C LYS A 517 0.59 -28.09 14.60
N LYS A 518 1.12 -27.65 15.75
CA LYS A 518 0.34 -27.15 16.89
C LYS A 518 0.34 -25.63 16.98
N ARG A 519 1.05 -24.97 16.07
CA ARG A 519 1.12 -23.52 15.98
C ARG A 519 -0.21 -22.97 15.49
N LEU A 520 -0.67 -21.89 16.11
CA LEU A 520 -1.88 -21.21 15.65
C LEU A 520 -1.69 -20.73 14.21
N GLY A 521 -2.67 -21.01 13.35
CA GLY A 521 -2.57 -20.76 11.92
C GLY A 521 -2.10 -21.96 11.10
N ALA A 522 -1.80 -23.10 11.73
CA ALA A 522 -1.48 -24.35 11.03
C ALA A 522 -2.64 -24.81 10.14
N ASN A 523 -3.89 -24.64 10.59
CA ASN A 523 -5.09 -24.95 9.80
C ASN A 523 -5.67 -23.72 9.08
N GLY A 524 -4.90 -22.63 8.98
CA GLY A 524 -5.27 -21.42 8.25
C GLY A 524 -5.38 -20.16 9.12
N SER A 525 -5.30 -19.01 8.45
CA SER A 525 -5.33 -17.67 9.04
C SER A 525 -6.59 -17.39 9.87
N SER A 526 -7.72 -18.04 9.55
CA SER A 526 -8.99 -17.90 10.29
C SER A 526 -8.85 -18.23 11.78
N GLU A 527 -7.99 -19.18 12.15
CA GLU A 527 -7.70 -19.49 13.56
C GLU A 527 -7.13 -18.27 14.29
N ILE A 528 -6.16 -17.59 13.65
CA ILE A 528 -5.52 -16.38 14.18
C ILE A 528 -6.53 -15.24 14.25
N LYS A 529 -7.34 -15.04 13.20
CA LYS A 529 -8.36 -13.98 13.15
C LYS A 529 -9.44 -14.10 14.21
N SER A 530 -9.79 -15.33 14.60
CA SER A 530 -10.81 -15.63 15.61
C SER A 530 -10.32 -15.43 17.06
N HIS A 531 -9.03 -15.17 17.25
CA HIS A 531 -8.44 -15.06 18.57
C HIS A 531 -8.96 -13.83 19.33
N GLU A 532 -9.15 -13.97 20.66
CA GLU A 532 -9.70 -12.91 21.54
C GLU A 532 -8.93 -11.59 21.45
N PHE A 533 -7.62 -11.66 21.20
CA PHE A 533 -6.78 -10.48 20.98
C PHE A 533 -7.31 -9.56 19.86
N PHE A 534 -8.05 -10.09 18.89
CA PHE A 534 -8.64 -9.33 17.77
C PHE A 534 -10.16 -9.10 17.89
N HIS A 535 -10.78 -9.35 19.06
CA HIS A 535 -12.25 -9.26 19.25
C HIS A 535 -12.88 -7.91 18.79
N GLY A 536 -12.11 -6.81 18.78
CA GLY A 536 -12.58 -5.49 18.32
C GLY A 536 -12.34 -5.16 16.84
N ILE A 537 -11.78 -6.08 16.05
CA ILE A 537 -11.40 -5.84 14.65
C ILE A 537 -12.46 -6.42 13.70
N ASP A 538 -13.07 -5.54 12.91
CA ASP A 538 -13.86 -5.91 11.74
C ASP A 538 -12.91 -6.03 10.54
N TRP A 539 -12.58 -7.27 10.16
CA TRP A 539 -11.63 -7.58 9.09
C TRP A 539 -12.01 -6.97 7.75
N ARG A 540 -13.31 -6.84 7.45
CA ARG A 540 -13.78 -6.24 6.20
C ARG A 540 -13.57 -4.73 6.22
N LYS A 541 -13.86 -4.05 7.33
CA LYS A 541 -13.54 -2.62 7.50
C LYS A 541 -12.04 -2.37 7.45
N LEU A 542 -11.24 -3.28 8.02
CA LEU A 542 -9.77 -3.21 7.97
C LEU A 542 -9.26 -3.26 6.53
N LEU A 543 -9.65 -4.27 5.75
CA LEU A 543 -9.28 -4.39 4.32
C LEU A 543 -9.78 -3.21 3.47
N GLN A 544 -10.91 -2.59 3.84
CA GLN A 544 -11.42 -1.38 3.20
C GLN A 544 -10.75 -0.09 3.69
N ARG A 545 -9.74 -0.18 4.57
CA ARG A 545 -9.05 0.95 5.21
C ARG A 545 -10.02 1.96 5.85
N LYS A 546 -11.06 1.45 6.51
CA LYS A 546 -12.09 2.27 7.19
C LYS A 546 -11.75 2.56 8.65
N TYR A 547 -10.68 1.98 9.17
CA TYR A 547 -10.12 2.36 10.46
C TYR A 547 -9.17 3.53 10.27
N GLU A 548 -9.28 4.54 11.12
CA GLU A 548 -8.30 5.62 11.18
C GLU A 548 -7.14 5.19 12.08
N PRO A 549 -5.89 5.13 11.56
CA PRO A 549 -4.74 4.79 12.39
C PRO A 549 -4.50 5.85 13.48
N THR A 550 -4.12 5.40 14.68
CA THR A 550 -3.85 6.28 15.83
C THR A 550 -2.57 7.09 15.66
N PHE A 551 -1.63 6.59 14.87
CA PHE A 551 -0.37 7.25 14.54
C PHE A 551 -0.36 7.63 13.07
N LYS A 552 -0.10 8.91 12.77
CA LYS A 552 0.13 9.41 11.41
C LYS A 552 1.56 9.94 11.30
N PRO A 553 2.40 9.39 10.41
CA PRO A 553 3.76 9.90 10.24
C PRO A 553 3.74 11.33 9.70
N SER A 554 4.73 12.13 10.09
CA SER A 554 4.86 13.49 9.57
C SER A 554 5.37 13.43 8.14
N VAL A 555 4.51 13.79 7.20
CA VAL A 555 4.80 13.80 5.76
C VAL A 555 4.37 15.15 5.18
N THR A 556 5.33 15.82 4.54
CA THR A 556 5.15 17.16 3.98
C THR A 556 4.53 17.10 2.59
N ASP A 557 4.97 16.18 1.74
CA ASP A 557 4.45 15.96 0.39
C ASP A 557 4.87 14.57 -0.14
N ALA A 558 4.51 14.27 -1.40
CA ALA A 558 4.76 12.98 -2.03
C ALA A 558 6.26 12.68 -2.28
N MET A 559 7.13 13.69 -2.27
CA MET A 559 8.58 13.55 -2.43
C MET A 559 9.31 13.50 -1.08
N ASP A 560 8.61 13.75 0.03
CA ASP A 560 9.21 13.79 1.35
C ASP A 560 9.97 12.48 1.66
N THR A 561 11.22 12.65 2.08
CA THR A 561 12.10 11.56 2.48
C THR A 561 12.61 11.73 3.92
N ALA A 562 12.01 12.60 4.73
CA ALA A 562 12.47 12.88 6.10
C ALA A 562 12.37 11.66 7.03
N ASN A 563 11.49 10.70 6.71
CA ASN A 563 11.31 9.46 7.47
C ASN A 563 12.22 8.32 6.97
N PHE A 564 13.13 8.58 6.02
CA PHE A 564 14.14 7.62 5.56
C PHE A 564 15.50 7.95 6.16
N ASP A 565 16.37 6.94 6.21
CA ASP A 565 17.70 7.12 6.74
C ASP A 565 18.53 8.14 5.94
N GLN A 566 19.23 9.00 6.69
CA GLN A 566 20.08 10.03 6.13
C GLN A 566 21.32 9.45 5.43
N GLU A 567 21.78 8.27 5.86
CA GLU A 567 22.87 7.54 5.19
C GLU A 567 22.54 7.26 3.72
N PHE A 568 21.30 6.82 3.43
CA PHE A 568 20.86 6.55 2.07
C PHE A 568 20.51 7.83 1.32
N THR A 569 19.73 8.72 1.94
CA THR A 569 19.21 9.92 1.25
C THR A 569 20.27 10.97 0.93
N SER A 570 21.47 10.85 1.51
CA SER A 570 22.64 11.68 1.18
C SER A 570 23.46 11.12 0.02
N GLU A 571 23.23 9.87 -0.41
CA GLU A 571 23.89 9.27 -1.57
C GLU A 571 23.39 9.90 -2.87
N ALA A 572 24.29 10.11 -3.83
CA ALA A 572 23.91 10.65 -5.14
C ALA A 572 22.95 9.68 -5.87
N PRO A 573 21.82 10.17 -6.39
CA PRO A 573 20.84 9.37 -7.11
C PRO A 573 21.34 9.04 -8.52
N GLN A 574 22.18 8.01 -8.63
CA GLN A 574 22.71 7.55 -9.91
C GLN A 574 22.44 6.06 -10.10
N ASP A 575 21.99 5.69 -11.30
CA ASP A 575 21.92 4.29 -11.69
C ASP A 575 23.35 3.77 -11.89
N SER A 576 23.80 2.92 -10.96
CA SER A 576 25.21 2.53 -10.87
C SER A 576 25.69 1.83 -12.13
N TYR A 577 26.79 2.27 -12.72
CA TYR A 577 27.44 1.58 -13.84
C TYR A 577 27.79 0.13 -13.46
N VAL A 578 27.56 -0.81 -14.38
CA VAL A 578 28.00 -2.20 -14.20
C VAL A 578 29.28 -2.37 -14.99
N ASP A 579 30.38 -2.61 -14.29
CA ASP A 579 31.64 -2.95 -14.91
C ASP A 579 31.66 -4.46 -15.24
N GLY A 580 32.13 -4.83 -16.42
CA GLY A 580 32.22 -6.23 -16.88
C GLY A 580 31.66 -6.51 -18.27
N PRO A 581 31.86 -7.74 -18.79
CA PRO A 581 31.39 -8.11 -20.11
C PRO A 581 29.85 -8.13 -20.16
N LEU A 582 29.30 -7.64 -21.27
CA LEU A 582 27.88 -7.75 -21.57
C LEU A 582 27.45 -9.22 -21.53
N LEU A 583 26.29 -9.48 -20.91
CA LEU A 583 25.73 -10.82 -20.89
C LEU A 583 25.44 -11.30 -22.32
N SER A 584 25.79 -12.57 -22.61
CA SER A 584 25.50 -13.20 -23.90
C SER A 584 24.01 -13.21 -24.23
N GLN A 585 23.65 -13.30 -25.52
CA GLN A 585 22.25 -13.31 -25.94
C GLN A 585 21.46 -14.45 -25.25
N THR A 586 22.04 -15.64 -25.12
CA THR A 586 21.43 -16.78 -24.42
C THR A 586 21.14 -16.47 -22.95
N MET A 587 21.99 -15.69 -22.29
CA MET A 587 21.76 -15.24 -20.91
C MET A 587 20.66 -14.16 -20.84
N GLN A 588 20.57 -13.29 -21.85
CA GLN A 588 19.50 -12.28 -21.94
C GLN A 588 18.12 -12.93 -22.12
N ASP A 589 18.05 -13.97 -22.96
CA ASP A 589 16.79 -14.63 -23.31
C ASP A 589 16.15 -15.35 -22.11
N GLN A 590 16.90 -15.65 -21.05
CA GLN A 590 16.35 -16.19 -19.81
C GLN A 590 15.42 -15.19 -19.08
N PHE A 591 15.51 -13.88 -19.37
CA PHE A 591 14.69 -12.84 -18.75
C PHE A 591 13.51 -12.38 -19.65
N GLN A 592 13.17 -13.15 -20.68
CA GLN A 592 11.99 -12.89 -21.49
C GLN A 592 10.71 -12.92 -20.62
N GLY A 593 9.79 -12.01 -20.90
CA GLY A 593 8.57 -11.85 -20.10
C GLY A 593 8.73 -11.01 -18.82
N PHE A 594 9.93 -10.52 -18.48
CA PHE A 594 10.10 -9.65 -17.31
C PHE A 594 9.43 -8.27 -17.50
N SER A 595 9.45 -7.71 -18.71
CA SER A 595 8.88 -6.40 -18.98
C SER A 595 7.35 -6.43 -18.87
N TYR A 596 6.80 -5.68 -17.92
CA TYR A 596 5.39 -5.61 -17.59
C TYR A 596 4.89 -4.16 -17.65
N ASN A 597 3.99 -3.91 -18.59
CA ASN A 597 3.18 -2.69 -18.70
C ASN A 597 1.67 -3.03 -18.73
N ARG A 598 1.24 -4.24 -18.36
CA ARG A 598 -0.12 -4.74 -18.67
C ARG A 598 -0.94 -5.01 -17.41
N PRO A 599 -2.11 -4.41 -17.20
CA PRO A 599 -3.08 -5.04 -16.29
C PRO A 599 -3.47 -6.43 -16.85
N ILE A 600 -3.47 -7.47 -16.01
CA ILE A 600 -3.87 -8.82 -16.44
C ILE A 600 -5.37 -8.82 -16.71
N ALA A 601 -5.74 -9.24 -17.91
CA ALA A 601 -7.11 -9.61 -18.23
C ALA A 601 -7.35 -11.07 -17.84
N GLY A 602 -8.40 -11.32 -17.05
CA GLY A 602 -9.00 -12.64 -16.86
C GLY A 602 -8.12 -13.64 -16.11
N LEU A 603 -8.20 -13.61 -14.78
CA LEU A 603 -8.32 -14.83 -13.99
C LEU A 603 -9.21 -14.49 -12.80
N GLY A 604 -10.41 -15.08 -12.76
CA GLY A 604 -11.40 -14.83 -11.73
C GLY A 604 -10.87 -15.14 -10.34
N ASP A 605 -11.35 -14.38 -9.36
CA ASP A 605 -11.52 -14.76 -7.95
C ASP A 605 -10.41 -15.57 -7.25
N ALA A 606 -9.13 -15.38 -7.61
CA ALA A 606 -8.02 -15.70 -6.72
C ALA A 606 -7.75 -14.57 -5.69
N GLY A 607 -8.59 -13.54 -5.71
CA GLY A 607 -8.55 -12.43 -4.77
C GLY A 607 -9.52 -12.65 -3.62
N GLY A 608 -9.23 -13.60 -2.72
CA GLY A 608 -9.60 -13.53 -1.30
C GLY A 608 -11.03 -13.13 -0.91
N SER A 609 -12.04 -13.27 -1.79
CA SER A 609 -13.41 -13.43 -1.36
C SER A 609 -13.54 -14.90 -0.99
N LEU A 610 -13.22 -15.23 0.25
CA LEU A 610 -13.62 -16.50 0.83
C LEU A 610 -15.11 -16.69 0.51
N ARG A 611 -15.43 -17.69 -0.32
CA ARG A 611 -16.66 -18.45 -0.09
C ARG A 611 -16.57 -18.87 1.36
N ASP A 612 -17.34 -18.22 2.20
CA ASP A 612 -17.47 -18.54 3.60
C ASP A 612 -17.97 -19.99 3.72
N PRO A 613 -17.12 -20.96 4.14
CA PRO A 613 -17.58 -22.33 4.31
C PRO A 613 -18.52 -22.46 5.53
N SER A 614 -18.69 -21.40 6.33
CA SER A 614 -19.55 -21.41 7.52
C SER A 614 -21.04 -21.15 7.25
N PHE A 615 -21.46 -21.00 5.98
CA PHE A 615 -22.86 -20.76 5.62
C PHE A 615 -23.54 -21.87 4.79
N VAL A 616 -23.04 -23.10 4.85
CA VAL A 616 -23.77 -24.30 4.40
C VAL A 616 -24.22 -25.10 5.62
N GLY A 617 -25.29 -24.64 6.29
CA GLY A 617 -25.86 -25.41 7.39
C GLY A 617 -26.71 -24.64 8.38
N SER A 618 -27.81 -24.00 7.94
CA SER A 618 -29.00 -23.79 8.77
C SER A 618 -30.15 -23.17 7.96
N LEU A 619 -30.65 -23.92 6.99
CA LEU A 619 -32.05 -23.80 6.55
C LEU A 619 -32.53 -25.22 6.28
N ASN A 620 -32.75 -25.98 7.34
CA ASN A 620 -33.54 -27.21 7.30
C ASN A 620 -34.69 -27.09 8.31
N ASN A 621 -35.88 -27.36 7.76
CA ASN A 621 -37.18 -27.65 8.37
C ASN A 621 -38.08 -26.50 8.81
N PRO A 622 -39.40 -26.69 8.64
CA PRO A 622 -40.12 -27.09 7.42
C PRO A 622 -41.01 -25.96 6.87
#